data_AF-A0A5N5SS39-F1
#
_entry.id   AF-A0A5N5SS39-F1
#
_cell.length_a   1.000
_cell.length_b   1.000
_cell.length_c   1.000
_cell.angle_alpha   90.00
_cell.angle_beta   90.00
_cell.angle_gamma   90.00
#
_symmetry.space_group_name_H-M   'P 1'
#
loop_
_entity.id
_entity.type
_entity.pdbx_description
1 polymer ?
#
loop_
_entity_poly.entity_id
_entity_poly.type
_entity_poly.pdbx_seq_one_letter_code
_entity_poly.pdbx_strand_id
1 'polypeptide(L)'
;MYHEKQIKELCALHTLNNLFQDSSAFSKSNLDAICVALSPGNWVNPHKSLLGTGNYDINVIMTALSTKGCGVIWFDKRKDPSIIILDKIVGFILNIPSEYRIGPVQLPLKRKHWVAIRIFRGMYYNLDSKLDAPELIGKEGR
;
A
#
# COMPACT_ATOMS: atom_id res chain seq x y z
N MET A 1 3.35 3.98 -17.41
CA MET A 1 2.97 3.37 -16.13
C MET A 1 2.75 4.50 -15.15
N TYR A 2 1.62 4.50 -14.47
CA TYR A 2 1.33 5.49 -13.44
C TYR A 2 2.19 5.22 -12.20
N HIS A 3 2.72 6.28 -11.60
CA HIS A 3 3.49 6.22 -10.35
C HIS A 3 3.32 7.51 -9.56
N GLU A 4 2.79 7.39 -8.35
CA GLU A 4 2.64 8.45 -7.38
C GLU A 4 3.70 8.31 -6.30
N LYS A 5 4.47 9.38 -6.10
CA LYS A 5 5.44 9.44 -5.02
C LYS A 5 4.75 9.84 -3.72
N GLN A 6 5.23 9.29 -2.61
CA GLN A 6 4.61 9.58 -1.32
C GLN A 6 4.89 10.98 -0.82
N ILE A 7 3.84 11.56 -0.24
CA ILE A 7 3.93 12.80 0.52
C ILE A 7 3.56 12.50 1.97
N LYS A 8 4.45 12.86 2.90
CA LYS A 8 4.26 12.67 4.35
C LYS A 8 4.02 11.20 4.73
N GLU A 9 2.95 10.89 5.47
CA GLU A 9 2.62 9.56 5.99
C GLU A 9 1.52 8.86 5.17
N LEU A 10 1.35 9.23 3.90
CA LEU A 10 0.27 8.74 3.04
C LEU A 10 0.67 7.51 2.21
N CYS A 11 1.65 6.72 2.64
CA CYS A 11 2.13 5.56 1.88
C CYS A 11 1.01 4.58 1.48
N ALA A 12 -0.01 4.37 2.32
CA ALA A 12 -1.16 3.52 1.98
C ALA A 12 -1.99 4.09 0.82
N LEU A 13 -2.22 5.42 0.79
CA LEU A 13 -2.93 6.10 -0.30
C LEU A 13 -2.21 5.89 -1.62
N HIS A 14 -0.91 6.20 -1.64
CA HIS A 14 -0.10 6.10 -2.85
C HIS A 14 0.10 4.64 -3.27
N THR A 15 0.20 3.71 -2.32
CA THR A 15 0.16 2.27 -2.60
C THR A 15 -1.12 1.88 -3.33
N LEU A 16 -2.28 2.32 -2.86
CA LEU A 16 -3.56 2.03 -3.51
C LEU A 16 -3.64 2.66 -4.92
N ASN A 17 -3.30 3.94 -5.07
CA ASN A 17 -3.33 4.62 -6.37
C ASN A 17 -2.34 4.00 -7.37
N ASN A 18 -1.13 3.65 -6.92
CA ASN A 18 -0.15 2.92 -7.72
C ASN A 18 -0.65 1.53 -8.09
N LEU A 19 -1.24 0.81 -7.14
CA LEU A 19 -1.82 -0.51 -7.39
C LEU A 19 -2.96 -0.45 -8.39
N PHE A 20 -3.82 0.58 -8.39
CA PHE A 20 -4.90 0.73 -9.37
C PHE A 20 -4.48 1.43 -10.66
N GLN A 21 -3.29 2.04 -10.69
CA GLN A 21 -2.76 2.82 -11.81
C GLN A 21 -3.63 4.03 -12.16
N ASP A 22 -4.14 4.69 -11.13
CA ASP A 22 -5.06 5.81 -11.26
C ASP A 22 -4.88 6.77 -10.06
N SER A 23 -4.54 8.03 -10.34
CA SER A 23 -4.36 9.08 -9.33
C SER A 23 -5.65 9.46 -8.61
N SER A 24 -6.80 9.15 -9.22
CA SER A 24 -8.12 9.43 -8.69
C SER A 24 -8.76 8.22 -8.03
N ALA A 25 -8.07 7.07 -7.97
CA ALA A 25 -8.61 5.84 -7.41
C ALA A 25 -9.03 6.05 -5.95
N PHE A 26 -8.19 6.72 -5.17
CA PHE A 26 -8.44 7.14 -3.79
C PHE A 26 -7.85 8.52 -3.52
N SER A 27 -8.45 9.19 -2.56
CA SER A 27 -7.95 10.41 -1.95
C SER A 27 -7.81 10.24 -0.43
N LYS A 28 -7.09 11.16 0.21
CA LYS A 28 -6.97 11.20 1.67
C LYS A 28 -8.35 11.26 2.35
N SER A 29 -9.27 12.05 1.82
CA SER A 29 -10.62 12.16 2.39
C SER A 29 -11.40 10.85 2.27
N ASN A 30 -11.22 10.08 1.18
CA ASN A 30 -11.81 8.75 1.08
C ASN A 30 -11.29 7.81 2.17
N LEU A 31 -9.97 7.75 2.37
CA LEU A 31 -9.38 6.88 3.40
C LEU A 31 -9.73 7.35 4.82
N ASP A 32 -9.77 8.65 5.06
CA ASP A 32 -10.21 9.21 6.34
C ASP A 32 -11.67 8.87 6.66
N ALA A 33 -12.55 8.88 5.65
CA ALA A 33 -13.95 8.46 5.83
C ALA A 33 -14.07 6.97 6.18
N ILE A 34 -13.24 6.12 5.56
CA ILE A 34 -13.13 4.70 5.93
C ILE A 34 -12.70 4.55 7.38
N CYS A 35 -11.68 5.29 7.84
CA CYS A 35 -11.26 5.25 9.23
C CYS A 35 -12.40 5.57 10.20
N VAL A 36 -13.20 6.61 9.90
CA VAL A 36 -14.35 7.00 10.73
C VAL A 36 -15.41 5.90 10.76
N ALA A 37 -15.71 5.30 9.60
CA ALA A 37 -16.68 4.23 9.48
C ALA A 37 -16.27 2.95 10.23
N LEU A 38 -14.97 2.63 10.27
CA LEU A 38 -14.44 1.46 10.99
C LEU A 38 -14.47 1.61 12.51
N SER A 39 -14.57 2.84 13.03
CA SER A 39 -14.48 3.12 14.46
C SER A 39 -15.46 4.25 14.87
N PRO A 40 -16.78 4.05 14.70
CA PRO A 40 -17.78 5.07 15.01
C PRO A 40 -17.79 5.41 16.49
N GLY A 41 -17.94 6.69 16.83
CA GLY A 41 -18.05 7.15 18.23
C GLY A 41 -16.71 7.28 18.98
N ASN A 42 -15.59 6.84 18.39
CA ASN A 42 -14.27 7.06 18.98
C ASN A 42 -13.68 8.41 18.57
N TRP A 43 -13.44 9.27 19.55
CA TRP A 43 -12.74 10.55 19.36
C TRP A 43 -11.29 10.36 18.89
N VAL A 44 -10.65 9.28 19.32
CA VAL A 44 -9.31 8.85 18.87
C VAL A 44 -9.46 7.69 17.90
N ASN A 45 -9.07 7.91 16.65
CA ASN A 45 -9.19 6.88 15.61
C ASN A 45 -7.96 5.95 15.62
N PRO A 46 -8.12 4.64 15.90
CA PRO A 46 -6.97 3.72 15.96
C PRO A 46 -6.38 3.36 14.60
N HIS A 47 -7.08 3.68 13.50
CA HIS A 47 -6.72 3.27 12.13
C HIS A 47 -5.89 4.30 11.37
N LYS A 48 -5.52 5.42 12.02
CA LYS A 48 -4.67 6.47 11.45
C LYS A 48 -3.87 7.19 12.53
N SER A 49 -2.83 7.92 12.15
CA SER A 49 -2.08 8.79 13.07
C SER A 49 -3.02 9.75 13.82
N LEU A 50 -2.78 9.95 15.13
CA LEU A 50 -3.56 10.85 15.99
C LEU A 50 -3.69 12.27 15.44
N LEU A 51 -2.66 12.74 14.74
CA LEU A 51 -2.61 14.06 14.11
C LEU A 51 -3.31 14.10 12.73
N GLY A 52 -3.94 13.02 12.29
CA GLY A 52 -4.65 12.94 11.01
C GLY A 52 -3.75 13.04 9.77
N THR A 53 -2.44 12.79 9.93
CA THR A 53 -1.40 12.92 8.90
C THR A 53 -1.36 11.75 7.90
N GLY A 54 -2.03 10.64 8.20
CA GLY A 54 -2.01 9.41 7.41
C GLY A 54 -1.73 8.19 8.30
N ASN A 55 -0.80 7.34 7.88
CA ASN A 55 -0.39 6.09 8.55
C ASN A 55 -1.55 5.10 8.72
N TYR A 56 -2.26 4.88 7.61
CA TYR A 56 -3.42 4.00 7.59
C TYR A 56 -3.02 2.54 7.83
N ASP A 57 -3.80 1.84 8.66
CA ASP A 57 -3.59 0.43 8.92
C ASP A 57 -4.17 -0.47 7.81
N ILE A 58 -4.01 -1.78 7.99
CA ILE A 58 -4.48 -2.77 7.02
C ILE A 58 -6.01 -2.79 6.86
N ASN A 59 -6.79 -2.48 7.91
CA ASN A 59 -8.25 -2.52 7.83
C ASN A 59 -8.76 -1.43 6.89
N VAL A 60 -8.11 -0.26 6.90
CA VAL A 60 -8.40 0.81 5.95
C VAL A 60 -8.12 0.35 4.52
N ILE A 61 -6.96 -0.28 4.29
CA ILE A 61 -6.57 -0.79 2.96
C ILE A 61 -7.54 -1.88 2.49
N MET A 62 -7.88 -2.86 3.33
CA MET A 62 -8.82 -3.92 2.98
C MET A 62 -10.21 -3.37 2.64
N THR A 63 -10.69 -2.40 3.42
CA THR A 63 -11.98 -1.75 3.17
C THR A 63 -11.94 -0.95 1.86
N ALA A 64 -10.86 -0.21 1.61
CA ALA A 64 -10.67 0.53 0.37
C ALA A 64 -10.64 -0.39 -0.85
N LEU A 65 -9.94 -1.52 -0.78
CA LEU A 65 -9.92 -2.51 -1.87
C LEU A 65 -11.31 -3.10 -2.12
N SER A 66 -12.06 -3.37 -1.05
CA SER A 66 -13.44 -3.88 -1.15
C SER A 66 -14.37 -2.91 -1.89
N THR A 67 -14.22 -1.59 -1.73
CA THR A 67 -15.04 -0.61 -2.48
C THR A 67 -14.77 -0.61 -3.99
N LYS A 68 -13.64 -1.17 -4.43
CA LYS A 68 -13.30 -1.39 -5.85
C LYS A 68 -13.60 -2.82 -6.31
N GLY A 69 -14.31 -3.62 -5.50
CA GLY A 69 -14.65 -5.01 -5.82
C GLY A 69 -13.48 -5.98 -5.67
N CYS A 70 -12.39 -5.59 -4.99
CA CYS A 70 -11.23 -6.44 -4.77
C CYS A 70 -11.27 -7.09 -3.38
N GLY A 71 -10.94 -8.38 -3.32
CA GLY A 71 -10.63 -9.08 -2.06
C GLY A 71 -9.14 -8.98 -1.71
N VAL A 72 -8.82 -9.26 -0.44
CA VAL A 72 -7.44 -9.37 0.04
C VAL A 72 -7.18 -10.79 0.50
N ILE A 73 -6.07 -11.37 0.03
CA ILE A 73 -5.61 -12.69 0.45
C ILE A 73 -4.29 -12.50 1.18
N TRP A 74 -4.25 -12.95 2.44
CA TRP A 74 -3.01 -13.02 3.20
C TRP A 74 -2.17 -14.18 2.71
N PHE A 75 -1.02 -13.89 2.09
CA PHE A 75 -0.10 -14.94 1.70
C PHE A 75 0.71 -15.44 2.90
N ASP A 76 0.62 -16.74 3.17
CA ASP A 76 1.44 -17.39 4.19
C ASP A 76 2.84 -17.63 3.61
N LYS A 77 3.84 -16.90 4.11
CA LYS A 77 5.24 -16.98 3.66
C LYS A 77 5.87 -18.38 3.76
N ARG A 78 5.23 -19.32 4.47
CA ARG A 78 5.69 -20.71 4.59
C ARG A 78 5.28 -21.56 3.38
N LYS A 79 4.36 -21.07 2.55
CA LYS A 79 3.90 -21.76 1.34
C LYS A 79 4.76 -21.38 0.14
N ASP A 80 4.85 -22.28 -0.82
CA ASP A 80 5.49 -22.02 -2.11
C ASP A 80 4.68 -20.97 -2.89
N PRO A 81 5.28 -19.86 -3.37
CA PRO A 81 4.58 -18.83 -4.14
C PRO A 81 3.93 -19.32 -5.44
N SER A 82 4.35 -20.46 -5.98
CA SER A 82 3.76 -21.07 -7.19
C SER A 82 2.27 -21.41 -7.05
N ILE A 83 1.74 -21.49 -5.82
CA ILE A 83 0.30 -21.71 -5.60
C ILE A 83 -0.56 -20.49 -5.96
N ILE A 84 0.06 -19.32 -6.14
CA ILE A 84 -0.66 -18.09 -6.44
C ILE A 84 -1.05 -18.12 -7.93
N ILE A 85 -2.35 -18.09 -8.19
CA ILE A 85 -2.89 -18.00 -9.56
C ILE A 85 -2.77 -16.54 -10.01
N LEU A 86 -1.63 -16.18 -10.61
CA LEU A 86 -1.26 -14.81 -10.95
C LEU A 86 -2.28 -14.10 -11.86
N ASP A 87 -2.92 -14.83 -12.78
CA ASP A 87 -3.97 -14.29 -13.68
C ASP A 87 -5.17 -13.67 -12.94
N LYS A 88 -5.39 -14.06 -11.68
CA LYS A 88 -6.49 -13.56 -10.85
C LYS A 88 -6.06 -12.45 -9.88
N ILE A 89 -4.77 -12.09 -9.90
CA ILE A 89 -4.18 -11.14 -8.97
C ILE A 89 -3.98 -9.78 -9.66
N VAL A 90 -4.60 -8.74 -9.10
CA VAL A 90 -4.41 -7.35 -9.56
C VAL A 90 -2.97 -6.88 -9.29
N GLY A 91 -2.43 -7.27 -8.15
CA GLY A 91 -1.06 -7.01 -7.71
C GLY A 91 -0.88 -7.40 -6.25
N PHE A 92 0.27 -7.07 -5.69
CA PHE A 92 0.62 -7.38 -4.31
C PHE A 92 0.77 -6.10 -3.50
N ILE A 93 0.40 -6.17 -2.23
CA ILE A 93 0.67 -5.11 -1.25
C ILE A 93 1.57 -5.71 -0.17
N LEU A 94 2.71 -5.06 0.09
CA LEU A 94 3.65 -5.47 1.11
C LEU A 94 3.64 -4.46 2.25
N ASN A 95 3.79 -4.97 3.48
CA ASN A 95 4.10 -4.15 4.66
C ASN A 95 5.54 -4.41 5.05
N ILE A 96 6.43 -3.49 4.70
CA ILE A 96 7.87 -3.62 4.96
C ILE A 96 8.31 -2.67 6.07
N PRO A 97 9.33 -3.04 6.86
CA PRO A 97 9.96 -2.10 7.77
C PRO A 97 10.59 -0.96 6.96
N SER A 98 10.37 0.26 7.41
CA SER A 98 10.96 1.47 6.84
C SER A 98 11.80 2.18 7.87
N GLU A 99 12.99 2.55 7.44
CA GLU A 99 13.86 3.48 8.16
C GLU A 99 13.29 4.90 8.08
N TYR A 100 13.47 5.67 9.15
CA TYR A 100 13.15 7.10 9.17
C TYR A 100 14.45 7.88 9.33
N ARG A 101 14.73 8.75 8.36
CA ARG A 101 15.93 9.61 8.34
C ARG A 101 15.52 11.06 8.47
N ILE A 102 16.16 11.79 9.39
CA ILE A 102 16.11 13.25 9.44
C ILE A 102 17.52 13.73 9.09
N GLY A 103 17.69 14.27 7.88
CA GLY A 103 19.01 14.62 7.36
C GLY A 103 19.94 13.40 7.32
N PRO A 104 21.20 13.50 7.83
CA PRO A 104 22.13 12.38 7.87
C PRO A 104 21.84 11.38 9.01
N VAL A 105 20.91 11.69 9.92
CA VAL A 105 20.64 10.88 11.12
C VAL A 105 19.51 9.89 10.86
N GLN A 106 19.81 8.60 11.03
CA GLN A 106 18.82 7.55 11.08
C GLN A 106 18.26 7.44 12.50
N LEU A 107 16.95 7.64 12.66
CA LEU A 107 16.31 7.44 13.97
C LEU A 107 16.06 5.95 14.21
N PRO A 108 16.16 5.46 15.46
CA PRO A 108 15.88 4.06 15.83
C PRO A 108 14.37 3.73 15.81
N LEU A 109 13.58 4.46 15.02
CA LEU A 109 12.14 4.30 14.92
C LEU A 109 11.81 3.46 13.69
N LYS A 110 11.46 2.18 13.91
CA LYS A 110 10.98 1.31 12.83
C LYS A 110 9.52 1.65 12.55
N ARG A 111 9.24 2.19 11.36
CA ARG A 111 7.87 2.42 10.88
C ARG A 111 7.48 1.37 9.87
N LYS A 112 6.19 1.09 9.78
CA LYS A 112 5.62 0.25 8.73
C LYS A 112 5.47 1.10 7.46
N HIS A 113 5.67 0.48 6.30
CA HIS A 113 5.53 1.13 5.01
C HIS A 113 4.83 0.20 4.03
N TRP A 114 3.82 0.74 3.38
CA TRP A 114 3.05 0.03 2.38
C TRP A 114 3.69 0.21 1.01
N VAL A 115 3.82 -0.89 0.27
CA VAL A 115 4.40 -0.92 -1.08
C VAL A 115 3.49 -1.72 -1.99
N ALA A 116 3.25 -1.22 -3.21
CA ALA A 116 2.56 -1.96 -4.26
C ALA A 116 3.57 -2.62 -5.20
N ILE A 117 3.28 -3.87 -5.59
CA ILE A 117 3.90 -4.52 -6.74
C ILE A 117 2.81 -4.81 -7.75
N ARG A 118 3.04 -4.47 -9.02
CA ARG A 118 2.08 -4.72 -10.08
C ARG A 118 2.72 -5.39 -11.29
N ILE A 119 1.94 -6.26 -11.92
CA ILE A 119 2.34 -7.00 -13.11
C ILE A 119 1.82 -6.25 -14.34
N PHE A 120 2.70 -5.99 -15.30
CA PHE A 120 2.33 -5.46 -16.62
C PHE A 120 3.00 -6.30 -17.70
N ARG A 121 2.19 -6.94 -18.55
CA ARG A 121 2.68 -7.75 -19.69
C ARG A 121 3.74 -8.78 -19.24
N GLY A 122 3.47 -9.50 -18.15
CA GLY A 122 4.38 -10.50 -17.57
C GLY A 122 5.64 -9.93 -16.91
N MET A 123 5.70 -8.62 -16.62
CA MET A 123 6.82 -7.98 -15.94
C MET A 123 6.36 -7.43 -14.58
N TYR A 124 7.12 -7.72 -13.53
CA TYR A 124 6.85 -7.27 -12.18
C TYR A 124 7.53 -5.94 -11.92
N TYR A 125 6.76 -4.96 -11.47
CA TYR A 125 7.27 -3.64 -11.11
C TYR A 125 7.04 -3.34 -9.64
N ASN A 126 8.10 -2.90 -8.97
CA ASN A 126 8.05 -2.27 -7.67
C ASN A 126 7.53 -0.83 -7.85
N LEU A 127 6.37 -0.56 -7.25
CA LEU A 127 5.72 0.75 -7.25
C LEU A 127 5.77 1.39 -5.87
N ASP A 128 6.85 1.13 -5.12
CA ASP A 128 7.12 1.84 -3.88
C ASP A 128 7.11 3.35 -4.14
N SER A 129 6.15 4.02 -3.52
CA SER A 129 5.97 5.47 -3.56
C SER A 129 7.21 6.28 -3.09
N LYS A 130 8.21 5.65 -2.47
CA LYS A 130 9.49 6.28 -2.14
C LYS A 130 10.48 6.32 -3.30
N LEU A 131 10.28 5.52 -4.32
CA LEU A 131 11.12 5.50 -5.52
C LEU A 131 10.81 6.69 -6.43
N ASP A 132 11.82 7.15 -7.15
CA ASP A 132 11.66 8.20 -8.16
C ASP A 132 10.85 7.75 -9.37
N ALA A 133 10.91 6.46 -9.69
CA ALA A 133 10.18 5.82 -10.78
C ALA A 133 9.92 4.33 -10.47
N PRO A 134 8.97 3.67 -11.16
CA PRO A 134 8.79 2.23 -11.08
C PRO A 134 10.06 1.46 -11.41
N GLU A 135 10.41 0.48 -10.57
CA GLU A 135 11.57 -0.38 -10.79
C GLU A 135 11.14 -1.77 -11.27
N LEU A 136 11.74 -2.26 -12.36
CA LEU A 136 11.53 -3.63 -12.83
C LEU A 136 12.26 -4.60 -11.89
N ILE A 137 11.52 -5.50 -11.26
CA ILE A 137 12.08 -6.47 -10.29
C ILE A 137 12.09 -7.91 -10.80
N GLY A 138 11.44 -8.18 -11.93
CA GLY A 138 11.44 -9.52 -12.50
C GLY A 138 10.49 -9.68 -13.67
N LYS A 139 10.50 -10.88 -14.24
CA LYS A 139 9.58 -11.34 -15.28
C LYS A 139 8.87 -12.59 -14.78
N GLU A 140 7.66 -12.80 -15.26
CA GLU A 140 6.93 -14.05 -15.05
C GLU A 140 7.73 -15.19 -15.67
N GLY A 141 8.20 -16.10 -14.82
CA GLY A 141 8.86 -17.31 -15.26
C GLY A 141 7.86 -18.21 -15.96
N ARG A 142 8.26 -18.76 -17.11
CA ARG A 142 7.60 -19.94 -17.67
C ARG A 142 7.89 -21.17 -16.80
#